data_AF-A0A7Y7LLV4-F1
#
_entry.id   AF-A0A7Y7LLV4-F1
#
_cell.length_a   1.000
_cell.length_b   1.000
_cell.length_c   1.000
_cell.angle_alpha   90.00
_cell.angle_beta   90.00
_cell.angle_gamma   90.00
#
_symmetry.space_group_name_H-M   'P 1'
#
loop_
_entity.id
_entity.type
_entity.pdbx_description
1 polymer ?
#
loop_
_entity_poly.entity_id
_entity_poly.type
_entity_poly.pdbx_seq_one_letter_code
_entity_poly.pdbx_strand_id
1 'polypeptide(L)'
;MAKSVLLSNGKFWATQTAAKAHFKAILNGLSDGERVKNISDQSDLAALLQEYDRDMPAESTKSGKGIAYFFRDRDKEHNGMTSCFYVYRIDDTSIDFSYIRAIEVASRRGNKK
;
A
#
# COMPACT_ATOMS: atom_id res chain seq x y z
N MET A 1 1.98 19.11 -13.77
CA MET A 1 0.64 18.93 -13.19
C MET A 1 0.70 17.80 -12.16
N ALA A 2 0.12 17.99 -10.97
CA ALA A 2 0.03 16.92 -9.99
C ALA A 2 -0.95 15.85 -10.50
N LYS A 3 -0.55 14.58 -10.47
CA LYS A 3 -1.41 13.47 -10.90
C LYS A 3 -2.38 13.14 -9.77
N SER A 4 -3.66 13.00 -10.10
CA SER A 4 -4.66 12.50 -9.16
C SER A 4 -4.46 11.01 -8.90
N VAL A 5 -5.06 10.51 -7.82
CA VAL A 5 -5.07 9.09 -7.44
C VAL A 5 -6.51 8.72 -7.16
N LEU A 6 -7.02 7.70 -7.85
CA LEU A 6 -8.32 7.09 -7.60
C LEU A 6 -8.08 5.60 -7.34
N LEU A 7 -8.57 5.11 -6.20
CA LEU A 7 -8.47 3.70 -5.83
C LEU A 7 -9.80 2.98 -6.07
N SER A 8 -9.74 1.66 -6.16
CA SER A 8 -10.89 0.78 -6.41
C SER A 8 -11.97 0.86 -5.31
N ASN A 9 -11.61 1.27 -4.10
CA ASN A 9 -12.56 1.49 -3.00
C ASN A 9 -13.23 2.88 -3.02
N GLY A 10 -13.04 3.67 -4.09
CA GLY A 10 -13.64 4.99 -4.26
C GLY A 10 -12.88 6.14 -3.61
N LYS A 11 -11.76 5.87 -2.91
CA LYS A 11 -10.91 6.96 -2.39
C LYS A 11 -10.27 7.73 -3.53
N PHE A 12 -10.35 9.05 -3.41
CA PHE A 12 -9.80 9.98 -4.38
C PHE A 12 -8.91 11.00 -3.68
N TRP A 13 -7.75 11.25 -4.28
CA TRP A 13 -6.89 12.38 -3.95
C TRP A 13 -6.63 13.19 -5.21
N ALA A 14 -6.82 14.51 -5.11
CA ALA A 14 -6.52 15.43 -6.20
C ALA A 14 -5.04 15.43 -6.61
N THR A 15 -4.15 15.02 -5.71
CA THR A 15 -2.70 14.96 -5.96
C THR A 15 -2.06 13.71 -5.34
N GLN A 16 -1.00 13.20 -5.97
CA GLN A 16 -0.12 12.18 -5.39
C GLN A 16 0.40 12.59 -4.02
N THR A 17 0.71 13.87 -3.81
CA THR A 17 1.22 14.37 -2.53
C THR A 17 0.20 14.17 -1.42
N ALA A 18 -1.08 14.44 -1.68
CA ALA A 18 -2.15 14.22 -0.71
C ALA A 18 -2.33 12.72 -0.40
N ALA A 19 -2.25 11.85 -1.42
CA ALA A 19 -2.26 10.40 -1.20
C ALA A 19 -1.05 9.96 -0.36
N LYS A 20 0.16 10.42 -0.68
CA LYS A 20 1.39 10.09 0.06
C LYS A 20 1.29 10.55 1.51
N ALA A 21 0.72 11.72 1.77
CA ALA A 21 0.50 12.22 3.12
C ALA A 21 -0.47 11.33 3.92
N HIS A 22 -1.57 10.88 3.31
CA HIS A 22 -2.54 9.97 3.94
C HIS A 22 -1.88 8.65 4.38
N PHE A 23 -1.24 7.93 3.46
CA PHE A 23 -0.60 6.65 3.78
C PHE A 23 0.60 6.80 4.73
N LYS A 24 1.33 7.93 4.66
CA LYS A 24 2.37 8.25 5.63
C LYS A 24 1.80 8.47 7.03
N ALA A 25 0.63 9.09 7.17
CA ALA A 25 -0.03 9.28 8.46
C ALA A 25 -0.43 7.93 9.08
N ILE A 26 -1.01 7.02 8.28
CA ILE A 26 -1.31 5.65 8.71
C ILE A 26 -0.04 4.95 9.21
N LEU A 27 1.04 5.01 8.43
CA LEU A 27 2.31 4.34 8.78
C LEU A 27 2.90 4.89 10.07
N ASN A 28 2.93 6.22 10.22
CA ASN A 28 3.50 6.88 11.39
C ASN A 28 2.66 6.66 12.66
N GLY A 29 1.37 6.35 12.53
CA GLY A 29 0.48 6.02 13.64
C GLY A 29 0.69 4.61 14.21
N LEU A 30 1.46 3.76 13.53
CA LEU A 30 1.73 2.38 13.93
C LEU A 30 3.14 2.24 14.52
N SER A 31 3.33 1.29 15.43
CA SER A 31 4.65 0.82 15.85
C SER A 31 5.16 -0.31 14.94
N ASP A 32 6.47 -0.56 14.92
CA ASP A 32 7.01 -1.73 14.22
C ASP A 32 6.46 -3.02 14.87
N GLY A 33 5.98 -3.96 14.05
CA GLY A 33 5.24 -5.15 14.47
C GLY A 33 3.73 -4.93 14.70
N GLU A 34 3.25 -3.69 14.61
CA GLU A 34 1.85 -3.37 14.87
C GLU A 34 0.95 -3.58 13.64
N ARG A 35 -0.18 -4.26 13.85
CA ARG A 35 -1.21 -4.48 12.83
C ARG A 35 -2.07 -3.23 12.62
N VAL A 36 -2.44 -2.98 11.37
CA VAL A 36 -3.44 -1.97 11.02
C VAL A 36 -4.80 -2.46 11.51
N LYS A 37 -5.37 -1.83 12.55
CA LYS A 37 -6.66 -2.23 13.14
C LYS A 37 -7.87 -1.49 12.55
N ASN A 38 -7.66 -0.27 12.04
CA ASN A 38 -8.72 0.54 11.46
C ASN A 38 -9.18 -0.07 10.12
N ILE A 39 -10.47 -0.35 10.01
CA ILE A 39 -11.07 -0.99 8.83
C ILE A 39 -10.97 -0.11 7.58
N SER A 40 -11.09 1.22 7.72
CA SER A 40 -10.91 2.14 6.60
C SER A 40 -9.46 2.12 6.11
N ASP A 41 -8.49 2.09 7.01
CA ASP A 41 -7.07 2.04 6.63
C ASP A 41 -6.73 0.70 5.96
N GLN A 42 -7.29 -0.41 6.45
CA GLN A 42 -7.16 -1.71 5.79
C GLN A 42 -7.75 -1.70 4.37
N SER A 43 -8.94 -1.11 4.20
CA SER A 43 -9.59 -0.97 2.89
C SER A 43 -8.76 -0.12 1.92
N ASP A 44 -8.22 1.01 2.41
CA ASP A 44 -7.39 1.91 1.62
C ASP A 44 -6.07 1.22 1.19
N LEU A 45 -5.43 0.48 2.10
CA LEU A 45 -4.22 -0.30 1.82
C LEU A 45 -4.49 -1.45 0.84
N ALA A 46 -5.61 -2.17 0.98
CA ALA A 46 -6.00 -3.22 0.06
C ALA A 46 -6.25 -2.68 -1.35
N ALA A 47 -6.97 -1.56 -1.47
CA ALA A 47 -7.23 -0.92 -2.76
C ALA A 47 -5.93 -0.39 -3.39
N LEU A 48 -5.02 0.16 -2.59
CA LEU A 48 -3.71 0.60 -3.06
C LEU A 48 -2.85 -0.57 -3.54
N LEU A 49 -2.83 -1.68 -2.80
CA LEU A 49 -2.11 -2.90 -3.17
C LEU A 49 -2.67 -3.52 -4.46
N GLN A 50 -3.98 -3.52 -4.63
CA GLN A 50 -4.62 -4.00 -5.85
C GLN A 50 -4.16 -3.21 -7.09
N GLU A 51 -4.03 -1.88 -6.98
CA GLU A 51 -3.51 -1.07 -8.08
C GLU A 51 -2.04 -1.38 -8.38
N TYR A 52 -1.24 -1.66 -7.35
CA TYR A 52 0.16 -2.07 -7.49
C TYR A 52 0.31 -3.45 -8.17
N ASP A 53 -0.48 -4.43 -7.75
CA ASP A 53 -0.43 -5.80 -8.26
C ASP A 53 -1.01 -5.94 -9.67
N ARG A 54 -1.89 -5.02 -10.12
CA ARG A 54 -2.63 -5.17 -11.39
C ARG A 54 -1.74 -5.37 -12.62
N ASP A 55 -0.55 -4.77 -12.66
CA ASP A 55 0.39 -4.90 -13.79
C ASP A 55 1.46 -5.99 -13.55
N MET A 56 1.39 -6.73 -12.44
CA MET A 56 2.34 -7.78 -12.11
C MET A 56 1.85 -9.15 -12.58
N PRO A 57 2.76 -10.05 -13.01
CA PRO A 57 2.45 -11.46 -13.15
C PRO A 57 1.88 -12.02 -11.83
N ALA A 58 0.94 -12.96 -11.91
CA ALA A 58 0.24 -13.49 -10.74
C ALA A 58 1.20 -14.01 -9.66
N GLU A 59 2.28 -14.68 -10.09
CA GLU A 59 3.35 -15.20 -9.24
C GLU A 59 4.19 -14.12 -8.53
N SER A 60 4.16 -12.88 -9.02
CA SER A 60 4.91 -11.74 -8.48
C SER A 60 4.07 -10.79 -7.65
N THR A 61 2.75 -11.02 -7.56
CA THR A 61 1.84 -10.16 -6.80
C THR A 61 2.18 -10.14 -5.31
N LYS A 62 2.06 -8.96 -4.70
CA LYS A 62 2.30 -8.79 -3.26
C LYS A 62 1.15 -9.37 -2.44
N SER A 63 -0.08 -9.35 -2.96
CA SER A 63 -1.25 -10.01 -2.34
C SER A 63 -1.18 -11.54 -2.36
N GLY A 64 -0.50 -12.14 -3.33
CA GLY A 64 -0.35 -13.59 -3.44
C GLY A 64 -1.70 -14.32 -3.44
N LYS A 65 -1.87 -15.29 -2.53
CA LYS A 65 -3.12 -16.07 -2.41
C LYS A 65 -4.26 -15.34 -1.67
N GLY A 66 -3.99 -14.18 -1.08
CA GLY A 66 -4.94 -13.43 -0.30
C GLY A 66 -4.29 -12.75 0.91
N ILE A 67 -4.90 -11.65 1.34
CA ILE A 67 -4.41 -10.81 2.43
C ILE A 67 -5.11 -11.22 3.72
N ALA A 68 -4.35 -11.56 4.75
CA ALA A 68 -4.89 -11.77 6.09
C ALA A 68 -4.95 -10.45 6.88
N TYR A 69 -3.85 -9.68 6.88
CA TYR A 69 -3.79 -8.35 7.48
C TYR A 69 -2.60 -7.54 6.98
N PHE A 70 -2.66 -6.23 7.23
CA PHE A 70 -1.53 -5.31 7.06
C PHE A 70 -0.89 -5.00 8.41
N PHE A 71 0.42 -4.77 8.40
CA PHE A 71 1.16 -4.33 9.56
C PHE A 71 2.31 -3.42 9.14
N ARG A 72 2.88 -2.68 10.09
CA ARG A 72 4.13 -1.94 9.90
C ARG A 72 5.28 -2.79 10.41
N ASP A 73 6.40 -2.79 9.70
CA ASP A 73 7.66 -3.30 10.23
C ASP A 73 8.83 -2.59 9.56
N ARG A 74 10.04 -2.81 10.08
CA ARG A 74 11.27 -2.27 9.49
C ARG A 74 11.55 -2.91 8.14
N ASP A 75 12.02 -2.11 7.21
CA ASP A 75 12.52 -2.55 5.93
C ASP A 75 13.81 -3.35 6.14
N LYS A 76 13.75 -4.65 5.86
CA LYS A 76 14.88 -5.57 6.06
C LYS A 76 15.94 -5.44 4.96
N GLU A 77 15.61 -4.87 3.81
CA GLU A 77 16.54 -4.71 2.68
C GLU A 77 17.45 -3.47 2.82
N HIS A 78 17.00 -2.42 3.52
CA HIS A 78 17.75 -1.17 3.69
C HIS A 78 18.27 -0.96 5.13
N ASN A 79 18.89 -2.01 5.71
CA ASN A 79 19.43 -2.01 7.07
C ASN A 79 18.44 -1.58 8.18
N GLY A 80 17.12 -1.69 7.94
CA GLY A 80 16.11 -1.29 8.92
C GLY A 80 16.01 0.22 9.16
N MET A 81 16.56 1.07 8.28
CA MET A 81 16.53 2.52 8.47
C MET A 81 15.15 3.14 8.27
N THR A 82 14.28 2.46 7.52
CA THR A 82 12.92 2.93 7.21
C THR A 82 11.90 1.87 7.56
N SER A 83 10.73 2.27 8.06
CA SER A 83 9.59 1.36 8.23
C SER A 83 8.71 1.37 6.97
N CYS A 84 8.14 0.22 6.63
CA CYS A 84 7.26 0.02 5.48
C CYS A 84 5.98 -0.70 5.91
N PHE A 85 4.99 -0.71 5.02
CA PHE A 85 3.85 -1.60 5.18
C PHE A 85 4.23 -3.00 4.73
N TYR A 86 3.78 -3.98 5.49
CA TYR A 86 3.85 -5.38 5.16
C TYR A 86 2.44 -5.95 4.98
N VAL A 87 2.34 -6.88 4.05
CA VAL A 87 1.18 -7.72 3.82
C VAL A 87 1.47 -9.06 4.47
N TYR A 88 0.69 -9.46 5.46
CA TYR A 88 0.64 -10.85 5.91
C TYR A 88 -0.44 -11.57 5.12
N ARG A 89 -0.08 -12.65 4.45
CA ARG A 89 -0.95 -13.40 3.55
C ARG A 89 -1.63 -14.55 4.28
N ILE A 90 -2.67 -15.10 3.66
CA ILE A 90 -3.41 -16.24 4.22
C ILE A 90 -2.61 -17.56 4.23
N ASP A 91 -1.47 -17.60 3.53
CA ASP A 91 -0.57 -18.76 3.48
C ASP A 91 0.61 -18.65 4.46
N ASP A 92 0.47 -17.80 5.49
CA ASP A 92 1.47 -17.53 6.53
C ASP A 92 2.80 -16.94 6.03
N THR A 93 2.83 -16.43 4.80
CA THR A 93 3.95 -15.64 4.29
C THR A 93 3.69 -14.15 4.46
N SER A 94 4.76 -13.36 4.52
CA SER A 94 4.64 -11.91 4.53
C SER A 94 5.66 -11.25 3.60
N ILE A 95 5.27 -10.10 3.07
CA ILE A 95 6.12 -9.31 2.18
C ILE A 95 5.85 -7.82 2.36
N ASP A 96 6.88 -7.00 2.23
CA ASP A 96 6.74 -5.56 2.25
C ASP A 96 6.17 -5.04 0.92
N PHE A 97 5.55 -3.87 0.99
CA PHE A 97 5.29 -3.06 -0.20
C PHE A 97 5.45 -1.56 0.09
N SER A 98 5.99 -0.85 -0.89
CA SER A 98 6.18 0.59 -0.82
C SER A 98 4.91 1.33 -1.24
N TYR A 99 4.26 2.00 -0.29
CA TYR A 99 3.09 2.85 -0.59
C TYR A 99 3.44 3.97 -1.58
N ILE A 100 4.69 4.45 -1.58
CA ILE A 100 5.17 5.47 -2.53
C ILE A 100 5.12 4.94 -3.96
N ARG A 101 5.68 3.75 -4.20
CA ARG A 101 5.64 3.09 -5.52
C ARG A 101 4.20 2.75 -5.93
N ALA A 102 3.39 2.26 -5.00
CA ALA A 102 1.99 1.94 -5.26
C ALA A 102 1.16 3.17 -5.68
N ILE A 103 1.36 4.31 -5.02
CA ILE A 103 0.73 5.59 -5.42
C ILE A 103 1.20 6.03 -6.81
N GLU A 104 2.47 5.86 -7.12
CA GLU A 104 3.00 6.19 -8.44
C GLU A 104 2.37 5.34 -9.54
N VAL A 105 2.17 4.04 -9.30
CA VAL A 105 1.42 3.16 -10.20
C VAL A 105 -0.03 3.62 -10.35
N ALA A 106 -0.76 3.80 -9.24
CA ALA A 106 -2.16 4.21 -9.25
C ALA A 106 -2.38 5.56 -9.96
N SER A 107 -1.48 6.52 -9.74
CA SER A 107 -1.58 7.86 -10.33
C SER A 107 -1.34 7.92 -11.84
N ARG A 108 -0.65 6.92 -12.43
CA ARG A 108 -0.46 6.87 -13.89
C ARG A 108 -1.79 6.59 -14.60
N ARG A 109 -2.74 5.97 -13.91
CA ARG A 109 -4.04 5.58 -14.46
C ARG A 109 -5.15 6.60 -14.24
N GLY A 110 -5.08 7.39 -13.17
CA GLY A 110 -6.01 8.51 -12.94
C GLY A 110 -6.02 9.59 -14.03
N ASN A 111 -5.05 9.54 -14.95
CA ASN A 111 -4.95 10.43 -16.12
C ASN A 111 -5.54 9.84 -17.43
N LYS A 112 -6.05 8.60 -17.44
CA LYS A 112 -6.78 8.08 -18.61
C LYS A 112 -8.24 8.55 -18.51
N LYS A 113 -8.51 9.75 -19.02
CA LYS A 113 -9.85 10.18 -19.45
C LYS A 113 -10.07 9.75 -20.89
#